data_AF-A0A9X9M7B0-F1
#
_entry.id   AF-A0A9X9M7B0-F1
#
_cell.length_a   1.000
_cell.length_b   1.000
_cell.length_c   1.000
_cell.angle_alpha   90.00
_cell.angle_beta   90.00
_cell.angle_gamma   90.00
#
_symmetry.space_group_name_H-M   'P 1'
#
loop_
_entity.id
_entity.type
_entity.pdbx_description
1 polymer ?
#
loop_
_entity_poly.entity_id
_entity_poly.type
_entity_poly.pdbx_seq_one_letter_code
_entity_poly.pdbx_strand_id
1 'polypeptide(L)'
;MLDHSLPNIAYSNCTGPGFVLHSDVVMPYIVNYGSEEQIKRFIPQMTSGKCIGALAMTEPGAGSDLQGIRTNAKKDGSDWILNGSKVFISNGWLNDIVIVVTVTNREALSPAHGISLFLVENGMKGFIKGRKLQKMGLKAQDTAELFFEDVRLPASALIGEENKGFYYLMKELPQERLVVADLAVSSSEFMFEETRTYVKERKVFGKTVAQMQVSLSS
;
A
#
# COMPACT_ATOMS: atom_id res chain seq x y z
N MET A 1 -16.98 8.64 -2.15
CA MET A 1 -15.99 9.67 -2.51
C MET A 1 -14.95 9.06 -3.46
N LEU A 2 -15.39 8.34 -4.49
CA LEU A 2 -14.54 7.50 -5.37
C LEU A 2 -14.64 7.91 -6.85
N ASP A 3 -15.34 8.98 -7.19
CA ASP A 3 -15.77 9.22 -8.57
C ASP A 3 -14.74 10.00 -9.43
N HIS A 4 -13.98 10.95 -8.86
CA HIS A 4 -13.12 11.83 -9.68
C HIS A 4 -11.72 12.12 -9.12
N SER A 5 -11.35 11.63 -7.94
CA SER A 5 -10.05 11.98 -7.32
C SER A 5 -8.87 11.26 -7.97
N LEU A 6 -9.01 9.98 -8.35
CA LEU A 6 -7.91 9.17 -8.87
C LEU A 6 -7.42 9.63 -10.25
N PRO A 7 -8.31 9.89 -11.24
CA PRO A 7 -7.87 10.45 -12.51
C PRO A 7 -7.19 11.81 -12.33
N ASN A 8 -7.74 12.69 -11.48
CA ASN A 8 -7.14 14.00 -11.24
C ASN A 8 -5.73 13.93 -10.62
N ILE A 9 -5.44 12.93 -9.77
CA ILE A 9 -4.09 12.70 -9.24
C ILE A 9 -3.14 12.26 -10.36
N ALA A 10 -3.59 11.37 -11.26
CA ALA A 10 -2.78 10.91 -12.39
C ALA A 10 -2.48 12.06 -13.37
N TYR A 11 -3.49 12.84 -13.74
CA TYR A 11 -3.35 14.00 -14.65
C TYR A 11 -2.51 15.13 -14.05
N SER A 12 -2.53 15.32 -12.73
CA SER A 12 -1.67 16.32 -12.06
C SER A 12 -0.26 15.82 -11.79
N ASN A 13 0.02 14.53 -12.01
CA ASN A 13 1.30 13.87 -11.72
C ASN A 13 1.78 14.05 -10.26
N CYS A 14 0.85 14.31 -9.34
CA CYS A 14 1.11 14.55 -7.92
C CYS A 14 1.22 13.23 -7.16
N THR A 15 2.27 12.46 -7.44
CA THR A 15 2.42 11.10 -6.88
C THR A 15 2.75 11.07 -5.39
N GLY A 16 3.34 12.13 -4.83
CA GLY A 16 3.91 12.15 -3.47
C GLY A 16 3.00 11.72 -2.32
N PRO A 17 1.77 12.27 -2.18
CA PRO A 17 0.98 12.08 -0.96
C PRO A 17 0.40 10.67 -0.70
N GLY A 18 0.65 9.67 -1.57
CA GLY A 18 0.23 8.28 -1.32
C GLY A 18 -1.27 8.10 -1.04
N PHE A 19 -2.12 9.05 -1.43
CA PHE A 19 -3.53 9.13 -1.02
C PHE A 19 -4.32 7.86 -1.34
N VAL A 20 -4.02 7.30 -2.50
CA VAL A 20 -4.71 6.13 -3.03
C VAL A 20 -4.47 4.90 -2.15
N LEU A 21 -3.22 4.66 -1.75
CA LEU A 21 -2.90 3.62 -0.77
C LEU A 21 -3.59 3.92 0.56
N HIS A 22 -3.52 5.17 1.01
CA HIS A 22 -4.05 5.55 2.31
C HIS A 22 -5.56 5.34 2.43
N SER A 23 -6.33 5.93 1.51
CA SER A 23 -7.78 6.03 1.57
C SER A 23 -8.49 4.83 0.96
N ASP A 24 -7.98 4.29 -0.15
CA ASP A 24 -8.67 3.26 -0.93
C ASP A 24 -8.14 1.85 -0.66
N VAL A 25 -7.03 1.72 0.08
CA VAL A 25 -6.44 0.43 0.47
C VAL A 25 -6.39 0.27 1.99
N VAL A 26 -5.72 1.16 2.73
CA VAL A 26 -5.49 0.98 4.18
C VAL A 26 -6.77 1.22 5.00
N MET A 27 -7.48 2.33 4.78
CA MET A 27 -8.71 2.63 5.53
C MET A 27 -9.77 1.51 5.42
N PRO A 28 -10.05 0.90 4.26
CA PRO A 28 -10.98 -0.23 4.13
C PRO A 28 -10.72 -1.39 5.09
N TYR A 29 -9.46 -1.78 5.33
CA TYR A 29 -9.17 -2.84 6.30
C TYR A 29 -9.66 -2.49 7.71
N ILE A 30 -9.47 -1.23 8.13
CA ILE A 30 -9.89 -0.76 9.46
C ILE A 30 -11.42 -0.61 9.50
N VAL A 31 -12.05 -0.07 8.45
CA VAL A 31 -13.51 0.09 8.38
C VAL A 31 -14.24 -1.25 8.37
N ASN A 32 -13.73 -2.23 7.63
CA ASN A 32 -14.43 -3.50 7.40
C ASN A 32 -14.16 -4.53 8.51
N TYR A 33 -12.98 -4.50 9.13
CA TYR A 33 -12.55 -5.55 10.07
C TYR A 33 -12.04 -5.00 11.40
N GLY A 34 -11.86 -3.69 11.54
CA GLY A 34 -11.44 -3.09 12.80
C GLY A 34 -12.53 -3.15 13.87
N SER A 35 -12.13 -3.14 15.14
CA SER A 35 -13.08 -2.97 16.24
C SER A 35 -13.71 -1.57 16.22
N GLU A 36 -14.81 -1.38 16.94
CA GLU A 36 -15.43 -0.06 17.07
C GLU A 36 -14.43 0.99 17.61
N GLU A 37 -13.58 0.60 18.56
CA GLU A 37 -12.55 1.46 19.14
C GLU A 37 -11.48 1.82 18.12
N GLN A 38 -11.02 0.85 17.31
CA GLN A 38 -10.06 1.09 16.23
C GLN A 38 -10.63 2.06 15.20
N ILE A 39 -11.88 1.84 14.77
CA ILE A 39 -12.57 2.71 13.81
C ILE A 39 -12.72 4.13 14.37
N LYS A 40 -13.27 4.27 15.60
CA LYS A 40 -13.47 5.57 16.26
C LYS A 40 -12.15 6.31 16.47
N ARG A 41 -11.06 5.59 16.73
CA ARG A 41 -9.73 6.19 16.96
C ARG A 41 -9.06 6.62 15.66
N PHE A 42 -8.97 5.73 14.66
CA PHE A 42 -8.09 5.96 13.51
C PHE A 42 -8.80 6.63 12.32
N ILE A 43 -10.02 6.23 11.98
CA ILE A 43 -10.68 6.69 10.75
C ILE A 43 -10.89 8.23 10.70
N PRO A 44 -11.29 8.92 11.78
CA PRO A 44 -11.38 10.38 11.75
C PRO A 44 -10.03 11.08 11.56
N GLN A 45 -8.96 10.51 12.14
CA GLN A 45 -7.62 11.08 12.02
C GLN A 45 -7.02 10.84 10.62
N MET A 46 -7.27 9.67 10.04
CA MET A 46 -6.89 9.34 8.67
C MET A 46 -7.62 10.24 7.67
N THR A 47 -8.95 10.36 7.79
CA THR A 47 -9.76 11.25 6.94
C THR A 47 -9.32 12.71 7.00
N SER A 48 -8.85 13.18 8.17
CA SER A 48 -8.34 14.55 8.32
C SER A 48 -6.88 14.73 7.93
N GLY A 49 -6.19 13.68 7.48
CA GLY A 49 -4.78 13.70 7.10
C GLY A 49 -3.79 13.82 8.27
N LYS A 50 -4.25 13.64 9.51
CA LYS A 50 -3.42 13.71 10.72
C LYS A 50 -2.74 12.38 11.07
N CYS A 51 -3.21 11.29 10.46
CA CYS A 51 -2.67 9.96 10.65
C CYS A 51 -2.51 9.31 9.28
N ILE A 52 -1.27 9.08 8.86
CA ILE A 52 -0.96 8.44 7.58
C ILE A 52 -0.86 6.92 7.80
N GLY A 53 -1.55 6.18 6.95
CA GLY A 53 -1.61 4.72 6.98
C GLY A 53 -0.68 4.05 5.97
N ALA A 54 -0.16 2.88 6.33
CA ALA A 54 0.53 1.97 5.43
C ALA A 54 0.03 0.52 5.62
N LEU A 55 0.27 -0.32 4.61
CA LEU A 55 0.00 -1.76 4.65
C LEU A 55 1.31 -2.52 4.37
N ALA A 56 1.71 -3.38 5.30
CA ALA A 56 2.98 -4.08 5.28
C ALA A 56 2.81 -5.59 5.11
N MET A 57 2.81 -6.02 3.84
CA MET A 57 2.65 -7.41 3.41
C MET A 57 4.00 -8.05 3.09
N THR A 58 4.68 -7.46 2.10
CA THR A 58 5.85 -8.02 1.41
C THR A 58 7.09 -8.10 2.29
N GLU A 59 7.84 -9.19 2.13
CA GLU A 59 9.11 -9.47 2.78
C GLU A 59 10.20 -9.70 1.73
N PRO A 60 11.50 -9.56 2.09
CA PRO A 60 12.59 -9.85 1.16
C PRO A 60 12.52 -11.25 0.53
N GLY A 61 11.98 -12.23 1.26
CA GLY A 61 11.80 -13.61 0.80
C GLY A 61 10.39 -13.97 0.33
N ALA A 62 9.42 -13.05 0.37
CA ALA A 62 8.02 -13.33 0.05
C ALA A 62 7.30 -12.08 -0.51
N GLY A 63 7.02 -12.11 -1.82
CA GLY A 63 6.22 -11.10 -2.52
C GLY A 63 4.99 -11.72 -3.16
N SER A 64 5.19 -12.41 -4.30
CA SER A 64 4.08 -13.11 -4.99
C SER A 64 3.48 -14.24 -4.16
N ASP A 65 4.31 -14.97 -3.42
CA ASP A 65 3.87 -15.97 -2.45
C ASP A 65 3.69 -15.35 -1.06
N LEU A 66 2.55 -14.69 -0.86
CA LEU A 66 2.25 -14.02 0.41
C LEU A 66 2.07 -15.00 1.58
N GLN A 67 1.83 -16.29 1.30
CA GLN A 67 1.74 -17.32 2.34
C GLN A 67 3.11 -17.67 2.92
N GLY A 68 4.21 -17.37 2.20
CA GLY A 68 5.58 -17.65 2.60
C GLY A 68 6.22 -16.63 3.55
N ILE A 69 5.46 -15.64 4.04
CA ILE A 69 5.97 -14.63 4.98
C ILE A 69 6.42 -15.24 6.32
N ARG A 70 7.34 -14.57 7.01
CA ARG A 70 7.97 -15.05 8.25
C ARG A 70 7.82 -14.12 9.43
N THR A 71 7.50 -12.84 9.21
CA THR A 71 7.15 -11.90 10.27
C THR A 71 6.05 -12.52 11.13
N ASN A 72 6.27 -12.57 12.44
CA ASN A 72 5.42 -13.33 13.35
C ASN A 72 5.06 -12.52 14.58
N ALA A 73 3.86 -12.77 15.10
CA ALA A 73 3.42 -12.25 16.38
C ALA A 73 3.11 -13.44 17.29
N LYS A 74 3.78 -13.54 18.44
CA LYS A 74 3.56 -14.61 19.43
C LYS A 74 2.87 -14.06 20.65
N LYS A 75 1.92 -14.83 21.22
CA LYS A 75 1.26 -14.46 22.47
C LYS A 75 2.28 -14.41 23.62
N ASP A 76 2.16 -13.38 24.45
CA ASP A 76 2.86 -13.20 25.71
C ASP A 76 1.87 -12.65 26.74
N GLY A 77 1.21 -13.56 27.46
CA GLY A 77 0.07 -13.24 28.31
C GLY A 77 -1.14 -12.77 27.48
N SER A 78 -1.65 -11.57 27.77
CA SER A 78 -2.70 -10.91 26.98
C SER A 78 -2.16 -10.22 25.73
N ASP A 79 -0.86 -9.98 25.66
CA ASP A 79 -0.23 -9.19 24.61
C ASP A 79 0.40 -10.10 23.55
N TRP A 80 0.98 -9.47 22.54
CA TRP A 80 1.73 -10.10 21.47
C TRP A 80 3.11 -9.50 21.37
N ILE A 81 4.09 -10.32 20.99
CA ILE A 81 5.45 -9.89 20.64
C ILE A 81 5.63 -10.09 19.15
N LEU A 82 5.75 -8.97 18.43
CA LEU A 82 5.95 -8.94 16.99
C LEU A 82 7.45 -8.87 16.65
N ASN A 83 7.88 -9.77 15.77
CA ASN A 83 9.24 -9.84 15.25
C ASN A 83 9.25 -10.09 13.74
N GLY A 84 10.10 -9.38 13.01
CA GLY A 84 10.33 -9.60 11.59
C GLY A 84 10.74 -8.35 10.83
N SER A 85 10.56 -8.39 9.51
CA SER A 85 10.91 -7.29 8.63
C SER A 85 10.03 -7.29 7.39
N LYS A 86 9.70 -6.10 6.90
CA LYS A 86 8.93 -5.88 5.68
C LYS A 86 9.72 -4.98 4.72
N VAL A 87 9.46 -5.10 3.42
CA VAL A 87 10.16 -4.34 2.38
C VAL A 87 9.17 -3.94 1.28
N PHE A 88 9.51 -2.90 0.53
CA PHE A 88 8.64 -2.28 -0.48
C PHE A 88 7.36 -1.66 0.12
N ILE A 89 7.44 -1.17 1.35
CA ILE A 89 6.27 -0.60 2.03
C ILE A 89 6.10 0.86 1.62
N SER A 90 5.11 1.11 0.78
CA SER A 90 4.64 2.46 0.44
C SER A 90 4.09 3.16 1.68
N ASN A 91 4.36 4.47 1.81
CA ASN A 91 4.20 5.24 3.06
C ASN A 91 5.03 4.69 4.24
N GLY A 92 6.07 3.88 4.01
CA GLY A 92 6.85 3.22 5.06
C GLY A 92 7.61 4.16 6.01
N TRP A 93 7.95 5.37 5.57
CA TRP A 93 8.50 6.43 6.41
C TRP A 93 7.43 7.39 6.93
N LEU A 94 6.48 7.76 6.09
CA LEU A 94 5.46 8.76 6.43
C LEU A 94 4.35 8.22 7.34
N ASN A 95 4.19 6.90 7.48
CA ASN A 95 3.10 6.35 8.28
C ASN A 95 3.15 6.75 9.75
N ASP A 96 2.00 7.05 10.31
CA ASP A 96 1.75 7.09 11.75
C ASP A 96 1.25 5.74 12.25
N ILE A 97 0.63 4.96 11.36
CA ILE A 97 0.15 3.61 11.63
C ILE A 97 0.38 2.69 10.43
N VAL A 98 0.74 1.44 10.71
CA VAL A 98 0.90 0.40 9.70
C VAL A 98 0.12 -0.84 10.07
N ILE A 99 -0.63 -1.37 9.10
CA ILE A 99 -1.23 -2.70 9.20
C ILE A 99 -0.15 -3.70 8.81
N VAL A 100 0.27 -4.56 9.72
CA VAL A 100 1.31 -5.56 9.49
C VAL A 100 0.68 -6.93 9.32
N VAL A 101 0.99 -7.59 8.21
CA VAL A 101 0.62 -8.99 7.99
C VAL A 101 1.63 -9.90 8.68
N THR A 102 1.13 -10.76 9.55
CA THR A 102 1.96 -11.57 10.45
C THR A 102 1.49 -13.01 10.49
N VAL A 103 2.42 -13.92 10.75
CA VAL A 103 2.11 -15.31 11.11
C VAL A 103 1.88 -15.39 12.61
N THR A 104 0.69 -15.84 13.01
CA THR A 104 0.30 -16.08 14.41
C THR A 104 0.18 -17.57 14.73
N ASN A 105 -0.09 -18.42 13.74
CA ASN A 105 -0.14 -19.87 13.93
C ASN A 105 0.62 -20.62 12.81
N ARG A 106 1.81 -21.13 13.12
CA ARG A 106 2.63 -21.90 12.18
C ARG A 106 2.17 -23.34 11.98
N GLU A 107 1.33 -23.84 12.89
CA GLU A 107 0.82 -25.22 12.91
C GLU A 107 -0.60 -25.29 12.32
N ALA A 108 -1.11 -24.19 11.76
CA ALA A 108 -2.41 -24.15 11.11
C ALA A 108 -2.47 -25.14 9.92
N LEU A 109 -3.69 -25.54 9.56
CA LEU A 109 -3.96 -26.50 8.48
C LEU A 109 -3.26 -26.13 7.16
N SER A 110 -3.14 -24.84 6.88
CA SER A 110 -2.27 -24.31 5.83
C SER A 110 -1.69 -22.97 6.25
N PRO A 111 -0.59 -22.49 5.63
CA PRO A 111 0.02 -21.21 5.98
C PRO A 111 -0.96 -20.02 5.94
N ALA A 112 -1.90 -20.00 4.99
CA ALA A 112 -2.97 -19.01 4.92
C ALA A 112 -3.84 -18.94 6.19
N HIS A 113 -4.13 -20.09 6.82
CA HIS A 113 -4.93 -20.18 8.04
C HIS A 113 -4.13 -19.80 9.30
N GLY A 114 -2.88 -19.38 9.15
CA GLY A 114 -2.01 -18.97 10.25
C GLY A 114 -1.73 -17.47 10.30
N ILE A 115 -2.40 -16.68 9.45
CA ILE A 115 -2.07 -15.25 9.24
C ILE A 115 -3.06 -14.35 9.97
N SER A 116 -2.54 -13.33 10.65
CA SER A 116 -3.30 -12.26 11.31
C SER A 116 -2.78 -10.88 10.91
N LEU A 117 -3.62 -9.86 11.11
CA LEU A 117 -3.31 -8.46 10.84
C LEU A 117 -3.21 -7.68 12.16
N PHE A 118 -2.15 -6.91 12.33
CA PHE A 118 -1.99 -6.05 13.51
C PHE A 118 -1.78 -4.59 13.12
N LEU A 119 -2.38 -3.68 13.88
CA LEU A 119 -2.06 -2.26 13.87
C LEU A 119 -0.79 -2.01 14.69
N VAL A 120 0.22 -1.42 14.07
CA VAL A 120 1.45 -1.01 14.74
C VAL A 120 1.61 0.49 14.56
N GLU A 121 1.71 1.21 15.68
CA GLU A 121 1.81 2.67 15.67
C GLU A 121 3.27 3.12 15.66
N ASN A 122 3.55 4.20 14.92
CA ASN A 122 4.85 4.85 14.93
C ASN A 122 5.24 5.26 16.36
N GLY A 123 6.50 5.01 16.73
CA GLY A 123 7.01 5.29 18.08
C GLY A 123 6.87 4.15 19.09
N MET A 124 6.17 3.05 18.73
CA MET A 124 6.23 1.82 19.54
C MET A 124 7.67 1.31 19.64
N LYS A 125 8.11 0.95 20.85
CA LYS A 125 9.47 0.43 21.08
C LYS A 125 9.69 -0.83 20.24
N GLY A 126 10.82 -0.89 19.53
CA GLY A 126 11.18 -2.00 18.65
C GLY A 126 10.68 -1.87 17.21
N PHE A 127 9.78 -0.92 16.91
CA PHE A 127 9.35 -0.65 15.54
C PHE A 127 10.29 0.40 14.92
N ILE A 128 11.02 -0.02 13.89
CA ILE A 128 12.07 0.78 13.25
C ILE A 128 11.75 0.95 11.77
N LYS A 129 11.70 2.20 11.33
CA LYS A 129 11.62 2.56 9.90
C LYS A 129 13.02 2.51 9.31
N GLY A 130 13.23 1.56 8.40
CA GLY A 130 14.50 1.30 7.74
C GLY A 130 14.81 2.29 6.62
N ARG A 131 15.58 1.84 5.63
CA ARG A 131 16.01 2.71 4.53
C ARG A 131 14.85 3.05 3.58
N LYS A 132 14.81 4.31 3.11
CA LYS A 132 14.01 4.70 1.94
C LYS A 132 14.65 4.17 0.66
N LEU A 133 13.89 3.41 -0.12
CA LEU A 133 14.35 2.80 -1.36
C LEU A 133 14.46 3.84 -2.48
N GLN A 134 15.54 3.75 -3.25
CA GLN A 134 15.71 4.51 -4.48
C GLN A 134 14.99 3.78 -5.62
N LYS A 135 14.09 4.48 -6.31
CA LYS A 135 13.16 3.90 -7.29
C LYS A 135 13.33 4.53 -8.66
N MET A 136 13.05 3.75 -9.70
CA MET A 136 13.06 4.22 -11.10
C MET A 136 11.98 5.29 -11.33
N GLY A 137 10.76 5.07 -10.79
CA GLY A 137 9.62 5.99 -10.85
C GLY A 137 9.00 6.23 -9.48
N LEU A 138 7.88 6.98 -9.44
CA LEU A 138 7.16 7.34 -8.21
C LEU A 138 8.10 7.91 -7.11
N LYS A 139 9.04 8.76 -7.52
CA LYS A 139 10.15 9.23 -6.66
C LYS A 139 9.69 10.02 -5.43
N ALA A 140 8.55 10.69 -5.52
CA ALA A 140 7.99 11.48 -4.42
C ALA A 140 7.33 10.61 -3.34
N GLN A 141 6.83 9.43 -3.69
CA GLN A 141 6.28 8.48 -2.72
C GLN A 141 7.43 7.87 -1.94
N ASP A 142 7.34 7.80 -0.61
CA ASP A 142 8.30 7.03 0.15
C ASP A 142 7.94 5.54 0.10
N THR A 143 8.97 4.72 -0.10
CA THR A 143 8.87 3.27 -0.02
C THR A 143 10.03 2.81 0.83
N ALA A 144 9.78 2.00 1.86
CA ALA A 144 10.80 1.70 2.86
C ALA A 144 10.82 0.23 3.29
N GLU A 145 11.94 -0.11 3.92
CA GLU A 145 12.05 -1.28 4.79
C GLU A 145 11.44 -0.93 6.17
N LEU A 146 10.81 -1.91 6.81
CA LEU A 146 10.31 -1.81 8.18
C LEU A 146 10.87 -2.99 8.99
N PHE A 147 11.31 -2.74 10.22
CA PHE A 147 11.84 -3.75 11.12
C PHE A 147 11.06 -3.76 12.43
N PHE A 148 10.85 -4.95 12.97
CA PHE A 148 10.15 -5.17 14.22
C PHE A 148 11.00 -6.06 15.11
N GLU A 149 11.46 -5.52 16.22
CA GLU A 149 12.32 -6.19 17.22
C GLU A 149 11.61 -6.18 18.56
N ASP A 150 11.02 -7.31 18.94
CA ASP A 150 10.26 -7.50 20.17
C ASP A 150 9.22 -6.39 20.43
N VAL A 151 8.50 -5.99 19.39
CA VAL A 151 7.44 -4.98 19.50
C VAL A 151 6.29 -5.57 20.30
N ARG A 152 6.03 -5.00 21.48
CA ARG A 152 4.89 -5.39 22.31
C ARG A 152 3.61 -4.74 21.81
N LEU A 153 2.64 -5.56 21.41
CA LEU A 153 1.35 -5.15 20.92
C LEU A 153 0.26 -5.59 21.92
N PRO A 154 -0.65 -4.70 22.35
CA PRO A 154 -1.80 -5.13 23.14
C PRO A 154 -2.71 -6.03 22.32
N ALA A 155 -3.55 -6.84 22.96
CA ALA A 155 -4.58 -7.64 22.27
C ALA A 155 -5.44 -6.80 21.31
N SER A 156 -5.74 -5.54 21.69
CA SER A 156 -6.53 -4.59 20.92
C SER A 156 -5.84 -4.08 19.64
N ALA A 157 -4.57 -4.42 19.40
CA ALA A 157 -3.89 -4.13 18.15
C ALA A 157 -4.29 -5.09 17.01
N LEU A 158 -4.85 -6.26 17.34
CA LEU A 158 -5.33 -7.23 16.35
C LEU A 158 -6.51 -6.63 15.56
N ILE A 159 -6.46 -6.72 14.24
CA ILE A 159 -7.59 -6.35 13.36
C ILE A 159 -8.40 -7.61 13.07
N GLY A 160 -9.70 -7.55 13.34
CA GLY A 160 -10.62 -8.66 13.17
C GLY A 160 -10.28 -9.84 14.07
N GLU A 161 -10.45 -11.04 13.54
CA GLU A 161 -10.22 -12.29 14.25
C GLU A 161 -8.81 -12.83 14.01
N GLU A 162 -8.26 -13.47 15.05
CA GLU A 162 -6.98 -14.19 14.97
C GLU A 162 -7.06 -15.25 13.87
N ASN A 163 -6.00 -15.36 13.06
CA ASN A 163 -5.85 -16.33 11.97
C ASN A 163 -6.83 -16.14 10.78
N LYS A 164 -7.56 -15.02 10.72
CA LYS A 164 -8.42 -14.65 9.58
C LYS A 164 -7.78 -13.63 8.63
N GLY A 165 -6.56 -13.18 8.90
CA GLY A 165 -5.89 -12.12 8.15
C GLY A 165 -5.76 -12.41 6.66
N PHE A 166 -5.43 -13.65 6.26
CA PHE A 166 -5.34 -13.99 4.84
C PHE A 166 -6.70 -13.89 4.12
N TYR A 167 -7.79 -14.23 4.80
CA TYR A 167 -9.13 -14.10 4.23
C TYR A 167 -9.48 -12.62 3.99
N TYR A 168 -9.17 -11.74 4.95
CA TYR A 168 -9.34 -10.29 4.78
C TYR A 168 -8.52 -9.77 3.61
N LEU A 169 -7.25 -10.18 3.49
CA LEU A 169 -6.40 -9.82 2.35
C LEU A 169 -7.01 -10.24 1.01
N MET A 170 -7.50 -11.48 0.88
CA MET A 170 -8.09 -11.95 -0.38
C MET A 170 -9.37 -11.20 -0.76
N LYS A 171 -10.09 -10.63 0.21
CA LYS A 171 -11.29 -9.82 -0.03
C LYS A 171 -10.97 -8.38 -0.44
N GLU A 172 -9.90 -7.79 0.09
CA GLU A 172 -9.51 -6.40 -0.18
C GLU A 172 -8.56 -6.24 -1.38
N LEU A 173 -7.68 -7.21 -1.66
CA LEU A 173 -6.74 -7.15 -2.79
C LEU A 173 -7.38 -6.89 -4.16
N PRO A 174 -8.58 -7.41 -4.50
CA PRO A 174 -9.27 -7.06 -5.74
C PRO A 174 -9.53 -5.55 -5.87
N GLN A 175 -9.88 -4.87 -4.78
CA GLN A 175 -10.08 -3.42 -4.77
C GLN A 175 -8.75 -2.69 -4.98
N GLU A 176 -7.69 -3.10 -4.29
CA GLU A 176 -6.33 -2.55 -4.50
C GLU A 176 -5.90 -2.68 -5.98
N ARG A 177 -6.17 -3.83 -6.61
CA ARG A 177 -5.86 -4.06 -8.03
C ARG A 177 -6.66 -3.17 -8.97
N LEU A 178 -7.95 -2.96 -8.69
CA LEU A 178 -8.80 -2.07 -9.49
C LEU A 178 -8.25 -0.65 -9.48
N VAL A 179 -7.84 -0.18 -8.30
CA VAL A 179 -7.26 1.13 -8.10
C VAL A 179 -5.95 1.30 -8.88
N VAL A 180 -5.07 0.28 -8.88
CA VAL A 180 -3.84 0.30 -9.69
C VAL A 180 -4.15 0.34 -11.20
N ALA A 181 -5.17 -0.41 -11.64
CA ALA A 181 -5.60 -0.40 -13.04
C ALA A 181 -6.09 0.98 -13.48
N ASP A 182 -6.90 1.64 -12.65
CA ASP A 182 -7.40 3.00 -12.91
C ASP A 182 -6.25 4.02 -13.04
N LEU A 183 -5.27 3.97 -12.14
CA LEU A 183 -4.07 4.80 -12.23
C LEU A 183 -3.29 4.58 -13.53
N ALA A 184 -3.16 3.33 -13.97
CA ALA A 184 -2.46 2.98 -15.21
C ALA A 184 -3.18 3.49 -16.46
N VAL A 185 -4.51 3.33 -16.50
CA VAL A 185 -5.34 3.82 -17.62
C VAL A 185 -5.31 5.35 -17.66
N SER A 186 -5.52 6.02 -16.53
CA SER A 186 -5.49 7.48 -16.43
C SER A 186 -4.13 8.06 -16.85
N SER A 187 -3.03 7.43 -16.43
CA SER A 187 -1.68 7.83 -16.85
C SER A 187 -1.45 7.64 -18.35
N SER A 188 -2.00 6.57 -18.93
CA SER A 188 -1.91 6.30 -20.37
C SER A 188 -2.69 7.33 -21.18
N GLU A 189 -3.88 7.72 -20.69
CA GLU A 189 -4.71 8.76 -21.30
C GLU A 189 -3.99 10.12 -21.25
N PHE A 190 -3.44 10.51 -20.10
CA PHE A 190 -2.64 11.72 -19.98
C PHE A 190 -1.48 11.75 -20.99
N MET A 191 -0.72 10.66 -21.10
CA MET A 191 0.39 10.58 -22.04
C MET A 191 -0.06 10.63 -23.51
N PHE A 192 -1.22 10.06 -23.81
CA PHE A 192 -1.82 10.19 -25.14
C PHE A 192 -2.16 11.64 -25.47
N GLU A 193 -2.80 12.36 -24.54
CA GLU A 193 -3.18 13.76 -24.70
C GLU A 193 -1.95 14.68 -24.87
N GLU A 194 -0.92 14.49 -24.06
CA GLU A 194 0.36 15.20 -24.18
C GLU A 194 1.03 14.94 -25.54
N THR A 195 1.09 13.67 -25.94
CA THR A 195 1.67 13.28 -27.24
C THR A 195 0.87 13.89 -28.38
N ARG A 196 -0.46 13.81 -28.34
CA ARG A 196 -1.38 14.35 -29.34
C ARG A 196 -1.19 15.86 -29.51
N THR A 197 -1.04 16.59 -28.41
CA THR A 197 -0.77 18.03 -28.41
C THR A 197 0.59 18.31 -29.07
N TYR A 198 1.65 17.64 -28.61
CA TYR A 198 2.98 17.81 -29.16
C TYR A 198 3.05 17.56 -30.68
N VAL A 199 2.47 16.46 -31.17
CA VAL A 199 2.54 16.12 -32.61
C VAL A 199 1.73 17.07 -33.49
N LYS A 200 0.67 17.69 -32.95
CA LYS A 200 -0.12 18.69 -33.68
C LYS A 200 0.58 20.04 -33.78
N GLU A 201 1.43 20.39 -32.82
CA GLU A 201 2.13 21.68 -32.78
C GLU A 201 3.53 21.63 -33.38
N ARG A 202 4.27 20.54 -33.14
CA ARG A 202 5.65 20.40 -33.61
C ARG A 202 5.70 20.34 -35.13
N LYS A 203 6.41 21.28 -35.74
CA LYS A 203 6.65 21.31 -37.20
C LYS A 203 8.04 20.77 -37.56
N VAL A 204 8.09 19.90 -38.57
CA VAL A 204 9.30 19.39 -39.22
C VAL A 204 9.02 19.21 -40.71
N PHE A 205 10.02 19.42 -41.58
CA PHE A 205 9.86 19.32 -43.03
C PHE A 205 8.67 20.14 -43.61
N GLY A 206 8.39 21.30 -43.00
CA GLY A 206 7.31 22.20 -43.45
C GLY A 206 5.88 21.79 -43.08
N LYS A 207 5.69 20.66 -42.37
CA LYS A 207 4.38 20.14 -41.92
C LYS A 207 4.41 19.86 -40.42
N THR A 208 3.26 19.62 -39.80
CA THR A 208 3.22 19.14 -38.41
C THR A 208 3.58 17.66 -38.35
N VAL A 209 4.12 17.19 -37.23
CA VAL A 209 4.46 15.76 -37.05
C VAL A 209 3.22 14.88 -37.26
N ALA A 210 2.04 15.33 -36.81
CA ALA A 210 0.77 14.65 -36.99
C ALA A 210 0.36 14.39 -38.46
N GLN A 211 0.89 15.17 -39.41
CA GLN A 211 0.59 15.02 -40.84
C GLN A 211 1.52 14.04 -41.55
N MET A 212 2.54 13.52 -40.86
CA MET A 212 3.46 12.54 -41.42
C MET A 212 2.91 11.15 -41.13
N GLN A 213 2.67 10.34 -42.18
CA GLN A 213 2.50 8.91 -42.00
C GLN A 213 3.85 8.33 -41.58
N VAL A 214 3.88 7.58 -40.49
CA VAL A 214 5.07 6.81 -40.14
C VAL A 214 5.18 5.66 -41.14
N SER A 215 6.13 5.74 -42.07
CA SER A 215 6.47 4.59 -42.91
C SER A 215 7.12 3.55 -42.00
N LEU A 216 6.37 2.52 -41.58
CA LEU A 216 6.97 1.24 -41.24
C LEU A 216 7.45 0.61 -42.55
N SER A 217 8.51 1.15 -43.13
CA SER A 217 9.19 0.57 -44.27
C SER A 217 10.44 -0.16 -43.77
N SER A 218 10.38 -1.48 -43.96
CA SER A 218 11.33 -2.57 -43.71
C SER A 218 11.62 -2.92 -42.26
#